data_AF-A0A542I3M4-F1
#
_entry.id   AF-A0A542I3M4-F1
#
_cell.length_a   1.000
_cell.length_b   1.000
_cell.length_c   1.000
_cell.angle_alpha   90.00
_cell.angle_beta   90.00
_cell.angle_gamma   90.00
#
_symmetry.space_group_name_H-M   'P 1'
#
loop_
_entity.id
_entity.type
_entity.pdbx_description
1 polymer ?
#
loop_
_entity_poly.entity_id
_entity_poly.type
_entity_poly.pdbx_seq_one_letter_code
_entity_poly.pdbx_strand_id
1 'polypeptide(L)'
;MSTADENPDDVLDSVMVPEEDALPAPTRTGHGKMPEDVDDDDYQRAAEQERVAAGLADYAPSDVPPATDPLPPEAADAADLAQRGLLEEEPEDRG
;
A
#
# COMPACT_ATOMS: atom_id res chain seq x y z
N MET A 1 0.33 60.11 -19.40
CA MET A 1 0.16 58.67 -19.16
C MET A 1 -1.08 58.51 -18.32
N SER A 2 -2.17 57.99 -18.89
CA SER A 2 -3.40 57.70 -18.15
C SER A 2 -3.43 56.21 -17.86
N THR A 3 -3.41 55.84 -16.58
CA THR A 3 -3.62 54.47 -16.11
C THR A 3 -5.10 54.15 -16.29
N ALA A 4 -5.41 53.14 -17.10
CA ALA A 4 -6.78 52.66 -17.26
C ALA A 4 -7.28 52.12 -15.91
N ASP A 5 -8.49 52.56 -15.55
CA ASP A 5 -9.27 52.07 -14.42
C ASP A 5 -9.77 50.67 -14.77
N GLU A 6 -9.02 49.64 -14.39
CA GLU A 6 -9.44 48.24 -14.56
C GLU A 6 -10.46 47.91 -13.47
N ASN A 7 -11.72 47.73 -13.87
CA ASN A 7 -12.78 47.31 -12.96
C ASN A 7 -12.61 45.81 -12.62
N PRO A 8 -12.54 45.43 -11.34
CA PRO A 8 -12.33 44.04 -10.92
C PRO A 8 -13.53 43.12 -11.22
N ASP A 9 -14.66 43.66 -11.66
CA ASP A 9 -15.80 42.86 -12.11
C ASP A 9 -15.59 42.29 -13.54
N ASP A 10 -14.88 43.00 -14.43
CA ASP A 10 -14.61 42.51 -15.81
C ASP A 10 -13.68 41.28 -15.82
N VAL A 11 -12.81 41.14 -14.81
CA VAL A 11 -11.91 39.97 -14.70
C VAL A 11 -12.63 38.71 -14.22
N LEU A 12 -13.75 38.85 -13.51
CA LEU A 12 -14.55 37.72 -13.03
C LEU A 12 -15.49 37.18 -14.12
N ASP A 13 -15.98 38.05 -15.02
CA ASP A 13 -16.78 37.65 -16.18
C ASP A 13 -15.96 36.90 -17.25
N SER A 14 -14.62 36.99 -17.19
CA SER A 14 -13.70 36.22 -18.02
C SER A 14 -13.41 34.80 -17.48
N VAL A 15 -13.92 34.43 -16.31
CA VAL A 15 -13.72 33.09 -15.74
C VAL A 15 -14.84 32.17 -16.24
N MET A 16 -14.50 31.30 -17.19
CA MET A 16 -15.41 30.25 -17.67
C MET A 16 -15.72 29.28 -16.52
N VAL A 17 -16.96 29.29 -16.02
CA VAL A 17 -17.43 28.32 -15.03
C VAL A 17 -17.58 26.97 -15.74
N PRO A 18 -16.90 25.89 -15.28
CA PRO A 18 -17.05 24.58 -15.89
C PRO A 18 -18.50 24.12 -15.83
N GLU A 19 -19.08 23.81 -16.99
CA GLU A 19 -20.43 23.24 -17.08
C GLU A 19 -20.37 21.78 -16.58
N GLU A 20 -21.21 21.43 -15.60
CA GLU A 20 -21.23 20.09 -14.97
C GLU A 20 -21.76 18.98 -15.91
N ASP A 21 -22.08 19.30 -17.17
CA ASP A 21 -22.77 18.41 -18.13
C ASP A 21 -21.86 17.31 -18.71
N ALA A 22 -20.54 17.43 -18.56
CA ALA A 22 -19.58 16.44 -19.06
C ALA A 22 -19.19 15.37 -18.01
N LEU A 23 -19.62 15.51 -16.76
CA LEU A 23 -19.25 14.57 -15.70
C LEU A 23 -20.24 13.39 -15.64
N PRO A 24 -19.75 12.15 -15.56
CA PRO A 24 -20.63 11.00 -15.37
C PRO A 24 -21.37 11.14 -14.03
N ALA A 25 -22.64 10.71 -14.01
CA ALA A 25 -23.44 10.72 -12.80
C ALA A 25 -22.74 9.90 -11.69
N PRO A 26 -22.59 10.44 -10.46
CA PRO A 26 -21.91 9.75 -9.38
C PRO A 26 -22.71 8.51 -8.97
N THR A 27 -22.26 7.33 -9.38
CA THR A 27 -22.82 6.06 -8.93
C THR A 27 -22.12 5.60 -7.65
N ARG A 28 -22.87 5.05 -6.69
CA ARG A 28 -22.31 4.49 -5.44
C ARG A 28 -21.60 3.15 -5.60
N THR A 29 -21.60 2.59 -6.80
CA THR A 29 -20.79 1.42 -7.14
C THR A 29 -19.32 1.85 -7.03
N GLY A 30 -18.51 1.12 -6.24
CA GLY A 30 -17.12 1.48 -5.90
C GLY A 30 -16.23 1.77 -7.11
N HIS A 31 -14.99 2.22 -6.88
CA HIS A 31 -14.03 2.69 -7.90
C HIS A 31 -14.20 1.96 -9.24
N GLY A 32 -14.92 2.62 -10.15
CA GLY A 32 -15.68 1.95 -11.18
C GLY A 32 -14.82 1.48 -12.33
N LYS A 33 -14.12 0.34 -12.15
CA LYS A 33 -13.65 -0.61 -13.17
C LYS A 33 -12.79 -1.76 -12.60
N MET A 34 -12.42 -1.75 -11.32
CA MET A 34 -11.66 -2.86 -10.75
C MET A 34 -12.58 -4.09 -10.60
N PRO A 35 -12.21 -5.28 -11.10
CA PRO A 35 -13.00 -6.48 -10.91
C PRO A 35 -13.17 -6.78 -9.42
N GLU A 36 -14.32 -7.32 -9.04
CA GLU A 36 -14.67 -7.58 -7.63
C GLU A 36 -13.80 -8.69 -7.00
N ASP A 37 -13.22 -9.55 -7.83
CA ASP A 37 -12.46 -10.75 -7.42
C ASP A 37 -10.94 -10.57 -7.50
N VAL A 38 -10.43 -9.34 -7.58
CA VAL A 38 -8.97 -9.17 -7.63
C VAL A 38 -8.38 -9.07 -6.23
N ASP A 39 -7.45 -9.97 -5.95
CA ASP A 39 -6.66 -10.00 -4.72
C ASP A 39 -5.52 -8.98 -4.81
N ASP A 40 -5.45 -8.05 -3.86
CA ASP A 40 -4.38 -7.06 -3.78
C ASP A 40 -3.01 -7.74 -3.61
N ASP A 41 -2.97 -8.91 -2.96
CA ASP A 41 -1.74 -9.68 -2.75
C ASP A 41 -1.16 -10.19 -4.08
N ASP A 42 -2.02 -10.52 -5.05
CA ASP A 42 -1.59 -10.96 -6.38
C ASP A 42 -0.94 -9.83 -7.17
N TYR A 43 -1.50 -8.62 -7.10
CA TYR A 43 -0.89 -7.45 -7.73
C TYR A 43 0.41 -7.04 -7.07
N GLN A 44 0.47 -7.09 -5.74
CA GLN A 44 1.69 -6.81 -5.02
C GLN A 44 2.81 -7.77 -5.44
N ARG A 45 2.51 -9.07 -5.50
CA ARG A 45 3.46 -10.10 -5.95
C ARG A 45 3.90 -9.89 -7.39
N ALA A 46 2.98 -9.56 -8.30
CA ALA A 46 3.33 -9.27 -9.69
C ALA A 46 4.30 -8.07 -9.80
N ALA A 47 4.03 -6.98 -9.08
CA ALA A 47 4.89 -5.80 -9.05
C ALA A 47 6.28 -6.09 -8.45
N GLU A 48 6.37 -6.97 -7.46
CA GLU A 48 7.64 -7.45 -6.90
C GLU A 48 8.46 -8.21 -7.96
N GLN A 49 7.83 -9.16 -8.67
CA GLN A 49 8.48 -9.95 -9.70
C GLN A 49 8.96 -9.09 -10.88
N GLU A 50 8.17 -8.08 -11.28
CA GLU A 50 8.57 -7.15 -12.33
C GLU A 50 9.82 -6.34 -11.95
N ARG A 51 9.96 -5.93 -10.68
CA ARG A 51 11.17 -5.23 -10.21
C ARG A 51 12.41 -6.13 -10.28
N VAL A 52 12.26 -7.40 -9.95
CA VAL A 52 13.35 -8.39 -10.07
C VAL A 52 13.71 -8.60 -11.54
N ALA A 53 12.71 -8.83 -12.40
CA ALA A 53 12.92 -9.04 -13.83
C ALA A 53 13.56 -7.81 -14.52
N ALA A 54 13.22 -6.61 -14.07
CA ALA A 54 13.83 -5.36 -14.52
C ALA A 54 15.26 -5.14 -13.98
N GLY A 55 15.74 -5.99 -13.07
CA GLY A 55 17.03 -5.84 -12.40
C GLY A 55 17.08 -4.66 -11.42
N LEU A 56 15.93 -4.15 -10.97
CA LEU A 56 15.83 -3.08 -9.98
C LEU A 56 15.94 -3.61 -8.55
N ALA A 57 15.64 -4.88 -8.35
CA ALA A 57 15.77 -5.59 -7.09
C ALA A 57 16.44 -6.95 -7.32
N ASP A 58 17.23 -7.39 -6.35
CA ASP A 58 17.92 -8.70 -6.42
C ASP A 58 16.95 -9.87 -6.17
N TYR A 59 15.88 -9.65 -5.40
CA TYR A 59 14.88 -10.65 -5.04
C TYR A 59 13.51 -10.02 -4.74
N ALA A 60 12.45 -10.82 -4.84
CA ALA A 60 11.12 -10.46 -4.40
C ALA A 60 10.96 -10.77 -2.90
N PRO A 61 10.54 -9.81 -2.06
CA PRO A 61 10.34 -10.05 -0.63
C PRO A 61 9.42 -11.24 -0.32
N SER A 62 8.39 -11.45 -1.13
CA SER A 62 7.46 -12.59 -0.99
C SER A 62 8.09 -13.97 -1.25
N ASP A 63 9.21 -14.04 -1.98
CA ASP A 63 9.91 -15.29 -2.27
C ASP A 63 10.92 -15.68 -1.17
N VAL A 64 11.15 -14.80 -0.19
CA VAL A 64 12.08 -15.08 0.91
C VAL A 64 11.40 -16.02 1.90
N PRO A 65 11.96 -17.22 2.15
CA PRO A 65 11.43 -18.13 3.18
C PRO A 65 11.39 -17.45 4.55
N PRO A 66 10.53 -17.93 5.48
CA PRO A 66 10.53 -17.43 6.84
C PRO A 66 11.93 -17.56 7.46
N ALA A 67 12.26 -16.63 8.36
CA ALA A 67 13.59 -16.58 8.98
C ALA A 67 13.92 -17.81 9.84
N THR A 68 12.90 -18.55 10.29
CA THR A 68 13.01 -19.77 11.08
C THR A 68 12.62 -20.99 10.26
N ASP A 69 13.44 -22.05 10.36
CA ASP A 69 13.12 -23.37 9.85
C ASP A 69 12.00 -23.99 10.70
N PRO A 70 10.96 -24.60 10.11
CA PRO A 70 9.98 -25.39 10.86
C PRO A 70 10.66 -26.44 11.75
N LEU A 71 10.17 -26.54 12.99
CA LEU A 71 10.63 -27.56 13.92
C LEU A 71 10.31 -28.98 13.41
N PRO A 72 11.23 -29.95 13.60
CA PRO A 72 10.92 -31.35 13.32
C PRO A 72 9.78 -31.85 14.23
N PRO A 73 9.01 -32.87 13.82
CA PRO A 73 7.84 -33.33 14.57
C PRO A 73 8.20 -33.90 15.95
N GLU A 74 9.44 -34.37 16.15
CA GLU A 74 9.98 -34.80 17.44
C GLU A 74 10.47 -33.67 18.35
N ALA A 75 10.36 -32.40 17.93
CA ALA A 75 10.79 -31.28 18.75
C ALA A 75 9.97 -31.15 20.03
N ALA A 76 10.62 -30.70 21.10
CA ALA A 76 9.95 -30.42 22.37
C ALA A 76 9.07 -29.17 22.28
N ASP A 77 7.95 -29.15 23.01
CA ASP A 77 7.04 -27.99 23.06
C ASP A 77 7.75 -26.68 23.47
N ALA A 78 8.78 -26.79 24.31
CA ALA A 78 9.60 -25.64 24.71
C ALA A 78 10.33 -25.00 23.51
N ALA A 79 10.70 -25.77 22.49
CA ALA A 79 11.35 -25.25 21.30
C ALA A 79 10.35 -24.48 20.40
N ASP A 80 9.08 -24.92 20.31
CA ASP A 80 8.01 -24.17 19.64
C ASP A 80 7.78 -22.83 20.35
N LEU A 81 7.68 -22.85 21.68
CA LEU A 81 7.55 -21.62 22.48
C LEU A 81 8.74 -20.68 22.27
N ALA A 82 9.97 -21.20 22.23
CA ALA A 82 11.15 -20.40 21.98
C ALA A 82 11.12 -19.74 20.58
N GLN A 83 10.75 -20.49 19.53
CA GLN A 83 10.61 -19.92 18.17
C GLN A 83 9.52 -18.84 18.09
N ARG A 84 8.49 -18.92 18.95
CA ARG A 84 7.40 -17.95 19.03
C ARG A 84 7.68 -16.79 20.00
N GLY A 85 8.85 -16.80 20.67
CA GLY A 85 9.22 -15.80 21.67
C GLY A 85 8.39 -15.85 22.95
N LEU A 86 7.83 -17.02 23.29
CA LEU A 86 6.94 -17.25 24.45
C LEU A 86 7.65 -17.95 25.61
N LEU A 87 8.97 -18.09 25.57
CA LEU A 87 9.73 -18.66 26.67
C LEU A 87 9.97 -17.55 27.70
N GLU A 88 9.42 -17.70 28.91
CA GLU A 88 9.66 -16.76 30.01
C GLU A 88 11.16 -16.66 30.27
N GLU A 89 11.74 -15.48 30.03
CA GLU A 89 13.07 -15.15 30.55
C GLU A 89 12.93 -15.13 32.08
N GLU A 90 13.52 -16.12 32.76
CA GLU A 90 13.57 -16.09 34.22
C GLU A 90 14.17 -14.75 34.65
N PRO A 91 13.54 -14.00 35.56
CA PRO A 91 14.04 -12.70 35.97
C PRO A 91 15.42 -12.91 36.59
N GLU A 92 16.46 -12.44 35.88
CA GLU A 92 17.82 -12.31 36.40
C GLU A 92 17.75 -11.55 37.73
N ASP A 93 17.91 -12.28 38.84
CA ASP A 93 18.04 -11.73 40.19
C ASP A 93 19.32 -10.90 40.25
N ARG A 94 19.21 -9.62 39.89
CA ARG A 94 20.29 -8.65 39.95
C ARG A 94 20.42 -8.19 41.40
N GLY A 95 21.15 -8.98 42.18
CA GLY A 95 21.55 -8.70 43.57
C GLY A 95 22.42 -7.46 43.74
#